data_AF-E9DDE3-F1
#
_entry.id   AF-E9DDE3-F1
#
_cell.length_a   1.000
_cell.length_b   1.000
_cell.length_c   1.000
_cell.angle_alpha   90.00
_cell.angle_beta   90.00
_cell.angle_gamma   90.00
#
_symmetry.space_group_name_H-M   'P 1'
#
loop_
_entity.id
_entity.type
_entity.pdbx_description
1 polymer ?
#
loop_
_entity_poly.entity_id
_entity_poly.type
_entity_poly.pdbx_seq_one_letter_code
_entity_poly.pdbx_strand_id
1 'polypeptide(L)'
;MSNSTPTPDGVQSSSKLSPADFRIYNRLAERMDLFHNNFRQSWTILYNACTSKRRPKHLSIHQFLTIGLDLCAHLEVHHAIEEQSIFPHLAQRMPAFRKGVGLIDQHRQIHAGLEKLNVYLEECKGRERELRLEELKAVMDGFGDVLWRHLDEEVRELGAEEMSKYWSLEEMRRMPM
;
A
#
# COMPACT_ATOMS: atom_id res chain seq x y z
N MET A 1 -39.53 -13.71 39.23
CA MET A 1 -38.05 -13.79 39.25
C MET A 1 -37.59 -13.26 37.91
N SER A 2 -37.14 -12.01 37.89
CA SER A 2 -36.91 -11.25 36.66
C SER A 2 -35.56 -11.61 36.04
N ASN A 3 -35.59 -11.81 34.73
CA ASN A 3 -34.50 -12.16 33.85
C ASN A 3 -33.74 -10.89 33.46
N SER A 4 -32.40 -10.87 33.59
CA SER A 4 -31.55 -9.80 33.04
C SER A 4 -30.25 -10.39 32.50
N THR A 5 -30.25 -10.67 31.19
CA THR A 5 -29.03 -10.85 30.38
C THR A 5 -28.32 -9.50 30.20
N PRO A 6 -27.00 -9.41 30.34
CA PRO A 6 -26.26 -8.18 30.07
C PRO A 6 -26.07 -7.99 28.55
N THR A 7 -26.47 -6.82 28.06
CA THR A 7 -26.14 -6.30 26.73
C THR A 7 -24.63 -6.02 26.63
N PRO A 8 -23.97 -6.29 25.48
CA PRO A 8 -22.59 -5.88 25.28
C PRO A 8 -22.53 -4.35 25.11
N ASP A 9 -21.62 -3.75 25.87
CA ASP A 9 -21.38 -2.31 25.90
C ASP A 9 -20.98 -1.75 24.54
N GLY A 10 -21.69 -0.68 24.16
CA GLY A 10 -21.07 0.56 23.68
C GLY A 10 -20.42 0.53 22.31
N VAL A 11 -21.24 0.59 21.26
CA VAL A 11 -20.84 1.35 20.05
C VAL A 11 -20.69 2.80 20.51
N GLN A 12 -19.47 3.24 20.80
CA GLN A 12 -19.21 4.62 21.19
C GLN A 12 -19.56 5.56 20.03
N SER A 13 -20.60 6.35 20.27
CA SER A 13 -20.95 7.56 19.54
C SER A 13 -19.70 8.42 19.30
N SER A 14 -19.54 8.92 18.08
CA SER A 14 -18.43 9.75 17.58
C SER A 14 -18.20 11.02 18.41
N SER A 15 -17.55 10.89 19.56
CA SER A 15 -16.83 12.01 20.18
C SER A 15 -15.55 12.20 19.37
N LYS A 16 -15.34 13.41 18.83
CA LYS A 16 -14.08 13.76 18.16
C LYS A 16 -12.92 13.36 19.08
N LEU A 17 -12.07 12.45 18.61
CA LEU A 17 -10.92 11.95 19.35
C LEU A 17 -10.09 13.13 19.88
N SER A 18 -9.55 13.01 21.10
CA SER A 18 -8.57 14.00 21.56
C SER A 18 -7.35 13.97 20.62
N PRO A 19 -6.57 15.06 20.50
CA PRO A 19 -5.38 15.05 19.66
C PRO A 19 -4.36 13.95 20.02
N ALA A 20 -4.30 13.56 21.31
CA ALA A 20 -3.44 12.48 21.76
C ALA A 20 -3.95 11.10 21.29
N ASP A 21 -5.26 10.87 21.41
CA ASP A 21 -5.89 9.62 20.99
C ASP A 21 -5.87 9.48 19.47
N PHE A 22 -6.13 10.57 18.74
CA PHE A 22 -6.03 10.59 17.29
C PHE A 22 -4.67 10.10 16.82
N ARG A 23 -3.57 10.60 17.39
CA ARG A 23 -2.21 10.15 17.03
C ARG A 23 -2.00 8.65 17.29
N ILE A 24 -2.56 8.11 18.37
CA ILE A 24 -2.45 6.67 18.67
C ILE A 24 -3.20 5.85 17.61
N TYR A 25 -4.40 6.27 17.25
CA TYR A 25 -5.19 5.58 16.23
C TYR A 25 -4.60 5.74 14.82
N ASN A 26 -4.02 6.89 14.50
CA ASN A 26 -3.52 7.21 13.16
C ASN A 26 -2.12 6.67 12.85
N ARG A 27 -1.42 6.13 13.86
CA ARG A 27 0.01 5.74 13.73
C ARG A 27 0.27 4.71 12.62
N LEU A 28 -0.68 3.80 12.35
CA LEU A 28 -0.55 2.81 11.27
C LEU A 28 -0.62 3.50 9.91
N ALA A 29 -1.64 4.34 9.69
CA ALA A 29 -1.77 5.14 8.47
C ALA A 29 -0.54 6.01 8.21
N GLU A 30 0.00 6.69 9.23
CA GLU A 30 1.20 7.53 9.07
C GLU A 30 2.43 6.73 8.64
N ARG A 31 2.63 5.56 9.24
CA ARG A 31 3.74 4.67 8.86
C ARG A 31 3.53 4.09 7.46
N MET A 32 2.30 3.69 7.15
CA MET A 32 1.94 3.15 5.85
C MET A 32 2.20 4.17 4.74
N ASP A 33 1.73 5.40 4.95
CA ASP A 33 1.89 6.47 3.97
C ASP A 33 3.37 6.86 3.75
N LEU A 34 4.23 6.69 4.75
CA LEU A 34 5.68 6.86 4.57
C LEU A 34 6.26 5.86 3.56
N PHE A 35 5.87 4.57 3.62
CA PHE A 35 6.27 3.59 2.61
C PHE A 35 5.62 3.89 1.25
N HIS A 36 4.31 4.18 1.24
CA HIS A 36 3.57 4.46 0.02
C HIS A 36 4.10 5.68 -0.72
N ASN A 37 4.54 6.72 0.00
CA ASN A 37 5.13 7.90 -0.62
C ASN A 37 6.47 7.61 -1.29
N ASN A 38 7.25 6.64 -0.83
CA ASN A 38 8.44 6.19 -1.54
C ASN A 38 8.07 5.50 -2.86
N PHE A 39 7.01 4.67 -2.87
CA PHE A 39 6.52 4.05 -4.10
C PHE A 39 5.99 5.08 -5.08
N ARG A 40 5.19 6.04 -4.61
CA ARG A 40 4.67 7.16 -5.43
C ARG A 40 5.81 7.95 -6.05
N GLN A 41 6.90 8.21 -5.31
CA GLN A 41 8.07 8.92 -5.84
C GLN A 41 8.76 8.13 -6.97
N SER A 42 9.09 6.86 -6.72
CA SER A 42 9.71 5.99 -7.74
C SER A 42 8.82 5.83 -8.98
N TRP A 43 7.53 5.58 -8.78
CA TRP A 43 6.54 5.54 -9.85
C TRP A 43 6.53 6.83 -10.65
N THR A 44 6.47 7.98 -9.98
CA THR A 44 6.41 9.30 -10.63
C THR A 44 7.65 9.57 -11.48
N ILE A 45 8.85 9.18 -11.03
CA ILE A 45 10.08 9.31 -11.82
C ILE A 45 9.98 8.51 -13.12
N LEU A 46 9.57 7.24 -13.03
CA LEU A 46 9.45 6.34 -14.19
C LEU A 46 8.35 6.81 -15.14
N TYR A 47 7.17 7.12 -14.59
CA TYR A 47 6.00 7.50 -15.38
C TYR A 47 6.17 8.86 -16.05
N ASN A 48 6.81 9.84 -15.39
CA ASN A 48 7.14 11.11 -16.02
C ASN A 48 8.14 10.94 -17.16
N ALA A 49 9.10 10.02 -17.06
CA ALA A 49 9.99 9.71 -18.17
C ALA A 49 9.21 9.18 -19.37
N CYS A 50 8.22 8.32 -19.13
CA CYS A 50 7.35 7.76 -20.15
C CYS A 50 6.50 8.85 -20.83
N THR A 51 5.80 9.69 -20.06
CA THR A 51 4.90 10.72 -20.60
C THR A 51 5.64 11.87 -21.29
N SER A 52 6.81 12.25 -20.78
CA SER A 52 7.68 13.26 -21.40
C SER A 52 8.58 12.72 -22.52
N LYS A 53 8.53 11.40 -22.76
CA LYS A 53 9.39 10.67 -23.73
C LYS A 53 10.89 10.93 -23.51
N ARG A 54 11.30 11.18 -22.26
CA ARG A 54 12.68 11.53 -21.92
C ARG A 54 12.99 11.17 -20.47
N ARG A 55 14.06 10.41 -20.25
CA ARG A 55 14.58 10.17 -18.89
C ARG A 55 15.08 11.47 -18.23
N PRO A 56 15.04 11.57 -16.89
CA PRO A 56 15.66 12.68 -16.16
C PRO A 56 17.15 12.81 -16.52
N LYS A 57 17.58 14.02 -16.89
CA LYS A 57 18.95 14.30 -17.37
C LYS A 57 20.04 13.95 -16.36
N HIS A 58 19.72 14.03 -15.06
CA HIS A 58 20.66 13.75 -13.98
C HIS A 58 20.81 12.25 -13.67
N LEU A 59 20.00 11.38 -14.28
CA LEU A 59 20.09 9.93 -14.11
C LEU A 59 20.79 9.29 -15.31
N SER A 60 21.73 8.40 -15.03
CA SER A 60 22.19 7.43 -16.04
C SER A 60 21.08 6.42 -16.37
N ILE A 61 21.24 5.67 -17.47
CA ILE A 61 20.31 4.59 -17.79
C ILE A 61 20.29 3.52 -16.70
N HIS A 62 21.46 3.18 -16.14
CA HIS A 62 21.57 2.21 -15.06
C HIS A 62 20.79 2.66 -13.82
N GLN A 63 20.99 3.90 -13.36
CA GLN A 63 20.25 4.43 -12.21
C GLN A 63 18.74 4.46 -12.45
N PHE A 64 18.30 4.80 -13.66
CA PHE A 64 16.87 4.79 -14.00
C PHE A 64 16.26 3.39 -13.93
N LEU A 65 16.95 2.37 -14.47
CA LEU A 65 16.50 0.99 -14.39
C LEU A 65 16.52 0.48 -12.94
N THR A 66 17.56 0.81 -12.17
CA THR A 66 17.64 0.49 -10.73
C THR A 66 16.44 1.02 -9.95
N ILE A 67 16.01 2.27 -10.18
CA ILE A 67 14.82 2.83 -9.52
C ILE A 67 13.56 1.97 -9.77
N GLY A 68 13.38 1.47 -11.00
CA GLY A 68 12.25 0.61 -11.33
C GLY A 68 12.33 -0.78 -10.71
N LEU A 69 13.53 -1.37 -10.68
CA LEU A 69 13.75 -2.67 -10.04
C LEU A 69 13.58 -2.58 -8.51
N ASP A 70 14.10 -1.51 -7.90
CA ASP A 70 13.94 -1.25 -6.48
C ASP A 70 12.46 -1.02 -6.12
N LEU A 71 11.68 -0.34 -6.98
CA LEU A 71 10.23 -0.23 -6.81
C LEU A 71 9.56 -1.61 -6.78
N CYS A 72 9.91 -2.50 -7.72
CA CYS A 72 9.35 -3.85 -7.76
C CYS A 72 9.70 -4.65 -6.51
N ALA A 73 10.99 -4.67 -6.14
CA ALA A 73 11.47 -5.41 -4.98
C ALA A 73 10.89 -4.89 -3.66
N HIS A 74 10.78 -3.57 -3.49
CA HIS A 74 10.25 -3.01 -2.26
C HIS A 74 8.74 -3.21 -2.11
N LEU A 75 7.95 -3.08 -3.20
CA LEU A 75 6.52 -3.41 -3.15
C LEU A 75 6.29 -4.90 -2.84
N GLU A 76 7.09 -5.79 -3.43
CA GLU A 76 7.01 -7.23 -3.16
C GLU A 76 7.22 -7.54 -1.67
N VAL A 77 8.31 -7.03 -1.09
CA VAL A 77 8.61 -7.24 0.34
C VAL A 77 7.56 -6.60 1.25
N HIS A 78 7.09 -5.41 0.88
CA HIS A 78 6.08 -4.68 1.63
C HIS A 78 4.76 -5.45 1.73
N HIS A 79 4.19 -5.86 0.59
CA HIS A 79 2.97 -6.66 0.56
C HIS A 79 3.16 -8.03 1.24
N ALA A 80 4.34 -8.65 1.11
CA ALA A 80 4.64 -9.90 1.79
C ALA A 80 4.56 -9.75 3.32
N ILE A 81 5.08 -8.66 3.89
CA ILE A 81 4.99 -8.38 5.33
C ILE A 81 3.54 -8.17 5.76
N GLU A 82 2.78 -7.40 4.98
CA GLU A 82 1.37 -7.13 5.23
C GLU A 82 0.54 -8.41 5.27
N GLU A 83 0.62 -9.22 4.21
CA GLU A 83 -0.17 -10.44 4.09
C GLU A 83 0.23 -11.52 5.10
N GLN A 84 1.51 -11.57 5.50
CA GLN A 84 1.99 -12.56 6.46
C GLN A 84 1.74 -12.16 7.92
N SER A 85 1.78 -10.86 8.24
CA SER A 85 1.86 -10.41 9.64
C SER A 85 0.78 -9.41 10.04
N ILE A 86 0.45 -8.43 9.18
CA ILE A 86 -0.41 -7.30 9.56
C ILE A 86 -1.88 -7.58 9.22
N PHE A 87 -2.17 -7.91 7.96
CA PHE A 87 -3.53 -8.15 7.48
C PHE A 87 -4.25 -9.28 8.22
N PRO A 88 -3.60 -10.41 8.55
CA PRO A 88 -4.26 -11.46 9.34
C PRO A 88 -4.75 -10.97 10.71
N HIS A 89 -4.05 -10.02 11.33
CA HIS A 89 -4.46 -9.44 12.61
C HIS A 89 -5.65 -8.47 12.41
N LEU A 90 -5.56 -7.57 11.43
CA LEU A 90 -6.62 -6.59 11.14
C LEU A 90 -7.92 -7.27 10.69
N ALA A 91 -7.82 -8.32 9.88
CA ALA A 91 -8.95 -9.09 9.34
C ALA A 91 -9.86 -9.71 10.41
N GLN A 92 -9.36 -9.89 11.64
CA GLN A 92 -10.15 -10.39 12.77
C GLN A 92 -11.36 -9.50 13.07
N ARG A 93 -11.23 -8.19 12.85
CA ARG A 93 -12.29 -7.21 13.16
C ARG A 93 -12.66 -6.32 11.98
N MET A 94 -11.74 -6.06 11.07
CA MET A 94 -11.91 -5.11 9.97
C MET A 94 -12.21 -5.86 8.66
N PRO A 95 -13.44 -5.77 8.12
CA PRO A 95 -13.82 -6.53 6.93
C PRO A 95 -12.96 -6.24 5.70
N ALA A 96 -12.45 -5.02 5.56
CA ALA A 96 -11.62 -4.59 4.42
C ALA A 96 -10.32 -5.41 4.24
N PHE A 97 -9.83 -6.04 5.31
CA PHE A 97 -8.58 -6.82 5.31
C PHE A 97 -8.80 -8.33 5.20
N ARG A 98 -10.05 -8.81 5.05
CA ARG A 98 -10.33 -10.25 4.92
C ARG A 98 -9.85 -10.78 3.57
N LYS A 99 -9.57 -12.08 3.50
CA LYS A 99 -9.15 -12.75 2.25
C LYS A 99 -10.24 -12.65 1.18
N GLY A 100 -9.82 -12.40 -0.06
CA GLY A 100 -10.72 -12.34 -1.22
C GLY A 100 -11.63 -11.11 -1.25
N VAL A 101 -11.24 -10.04 -0.56
CA VAL A 101 -11.89 -8.73 -0.69
C VAL A 101 -10.85 -7.64 -0.94
N GLY A 102 -11.33 -6.54 -1.54
CA GLY A 102 -10.70 -5.21 -1.54
C GLY A 102 -9.18 -5.21 -1.70
N LEU A 103 -8.47 -5.00 -0.58
CA LEU A 103 -7.02 -4.78 -0.53
C LEU A 103 -6.21 -6.01 -0.97
N ILE A 104 -6.58 -7.21 -0.54
CA ILE A 104 -5.85 -8.44 -0.91
C ILE A 104 -6.02 -8.76 -2.40
N ASP A 105 -7.21 -8.51 -2.96
CA ASP A 105 -7.42 -8.67 -4.40
C ASP A 105 -6.69 -7.62 -5.24
N GLN A 106 -6.43 -6.44 -4.66
CA GLN A 106 -5.59 -5.41 -5.27
C GLN A 106 -4.12 -5.84 -5.28
N HIS A 107 -3.58 -6.40 -4.18
CA HIS A 107 -2.22 -6.95 -4.15
C HIS A 107 -2.01 -7.93 -5.30
N ARG A 108 -2.91 -8.91 -5.47
CA ARG A 108 -2.82 -9.89 -6.57
C ARG A 108 -2.71 -9.25 -7.94
N GLN A 109 -3.48 -8.19 -8.21
CA GLN A 109 -3.44 -7.45 -9.46
C GLN A 109 -2.14 -6.64 -9.62
N ILE A 110 -1.67 -6.03 -8.53
CA ILE A 110 -0.41 -5.29 -8.50
C ILE A 110 0.77 -6.23 -8.76
N HIS A 111 0.87 -7.38 -8.08
CA HIS A 111 1.93 -8.36 -8.32
C HIS A 111 1.95 -8.86 -9.76
N ALA A 112 0.78 -9.07 -10.39
CA ALA A 112 0.72 -9.43 -11.81
C ALA A 112 1.27 -8.33 -12.75
N GLY A 113 1.16 -7.06 -12.36
CA GLY A 113 1.76 -5.92 -13.06
C GLY A 113 3.25 -5.77 -12.76
N LEU A 114 3.64 -5.92 -11.49
CA LEU A 114 5.03 -5.84 -11.05
C LEU A 114 5.91 -6.92 -11.67
N GLU A 115 5.40 -8.15 -11.82
CA GLU A 115 6.12 -9.23 -12.49
C GLU A 115 6.49 -8.84 -13.93
N LYS A 116 5.53 -8.28 -14.68
CA LYS A 116 5.77 -7.81 -16.06
C LYS A 116 6.75 -6.64 -16.09
N LEU A 117 6.65 -5.72 -15.14
CA LEU A 117 7.55 -4.57 -15.02
C LEU A 117 8.98 -5.03 -14.70
N ASN A 118 9.13 -5.94 -13.74
CA ASN A 118 10.41 -6.46 -13.31
C ASN A 118 11.13 -7.20 -14.45
N VAL A 119 10.43 -8.11 -15.15
CA VAL A 119 10.97 -8.80 -16.32
C VAL A 119 11.46 -7.81 -17.37
N TYR A 120 10.63 -6.83 -17.74
CA TYR A 120 11.00 -5.82 -18.75
C TYR A 120 12.26 -5.04 -18.35
N LEU A 121 12.35 -4.63 -17.09
CA LEU A 121 13.47 -3.85 -16.59
C LEU A 121 14.75 -4.67 -16.47
N GLU A 122 14.67 -5.94 -16.07
CA GLU A 122 15.83 -6.84 -16.03
C GLU A 122 16.36 -7.14 -17.44
N GLU A 123 15.49 -7.39 -18.43
CA GLU A 123 15.91 -7.55 -19.84
C GLU A 123 16.63 -6.29 -20.36
N CYS A 124 16.12 -5.10 -20.00
CA CYS A 124 16.76 -3.83 -20.35
C CYS A 124 18.13 -3.66 -19.67
N LYS A 125 18.24 -4.06 -18.39
CA LYS A 125 19.47 -3.98 -17.62
C LYS A 125 20.53 -4.98 -18.11
N GLY A 126 20.08 -6.18 -18.49
CA GLY A 126 20.88 -7.25 -19.10
C GLY A 126 21.31 -6.98 -20.55
N ARG A 127 20.77 -5.92 -21.17
CA ARG A 127 20.99 -5.55 -22.59
C ARG A 127 20.42 -6.57 -23.58
N GLU A 128 19.49 -7.40 -23.13
CA GLU A 128 18.71 -8.31 -23.99
C GLU A 128 17.64 -7.53 -24.75
N ARG A 129 17.23 -6.38 -24.19
CA ARG A 129 16.22 -5.49 -24.74
C ARG A 129 16.67 -4.03 -24.66
N GLU A 130 16.35 -3.23 -25.68
CA GLU A 130 16.55 -1.78 -25.61
C GLU A 130 15.40 -1.15 -24.82
N LEU A 131 15.71 -0.22 -23.90
CA LEU A 131 14.68 0.52 -23.17
C LEU A 131 13.84 1.39 -24.13
N ARG A 132 12.58 0.99 -24.32
CA ARG A 132 11.54 1.77 -25.00
C ARG A 132 10.58 2.38 -23.97
N LEU A 133 10.47 3.71 -23.97
CA LEU A 133 9.64 4.42 -22.98
C LEU A 133 8.14 4.20 -23.23
N GLU A 134 7.72 3.97 -24.48
CA GLU A 134 6.34 3.61 -24.78
C GLU A 134 5.98 2.23 -24.24
N GLU A 135 6.90 1.27 -24.31
CA GLU A 135 6.67 -0.09 -23.81
C GLU A 135 6.67 -0.12 -22.27
N LEU A 136 7.60 0.60 -21.64
CA LEU A 136 7.59 0.80 -20.18
C LEU A 136 6.24 1.38 -19.73
N LYS A 137 5.75 2.41 -20.44
CA LYS A 137 4.46 3.02 -20.16
C LYS A 137 3.32 2.01 -20.25
N ALA A 138 3.28 1.20 -21.31
CA ALA A 138 2.23 0.22 -21.51
C ALA A 138 2.17 -0.81 -20.37
N VAL A 139 3.33 -1.22 -19.84
CA VAL A 139 3.39 -2.09 -18.67
C VAL A 139 2.85 -1.37 -17.42
N MET A 140 3.29 -0.14 -17.16
CA MET A 140 2.84 0.66 -16.02
C MET A 140 1.33 0.95 -16.08
N ASP A 141 0.80 1.33 -17.24
CA ASP A 141 -0.63 1.57 -17.45
C ASP A 141 -1.49 0.34 -17.14
N GLY A 142 -0.92 -0.87 -17.27
CA GLY A 142 -1.62 -2.12 -17.02
C GLY A 142 -2.04 -2.35 -15.56
N PHE A 143 -1.44 -1.64 -14.60
CA PHE A 143 -1.76 -1.79 -13.17
C PHE A 143 -1.72 -0.49 -12.36
N GLY A 144 -1.34 0.64 -12.97
CA GLY A 144 -1.19 1.92 -12.28
C GLY A 144 -2.43 2.37 -11.52
N ASP A 145 -3.61 2.29 -12.13
CA ASP A 145 -4.87 2.69 -11.46
C ASP A 145 -5.15 1.84 -10.21
N VAL A 146 -4.83 0.54 -10.26
CA VAL A 146 -5.00 -0.36 -9.12
C VAL A 146 -3.99 -0.04 -8.03
N LEU A 147 -2.73 0.20 -8.38
CA LEU A 147 -1.69 0.60 -7.44
C LEU A 147 -2.07 1.89 -6.72
N TRP A 148 -2.37 2.97 -7.45
CA TRP A 148 -2.69 4.27 -6.83
C TRP A 148 -3.90 4.19 -5.91
N ARG A 149 -4.97 3.51 -6.34
CA ARG A 149 -6.14 3.28 -5.49
C ARG A 149 -5.78 2.50 -4.23
N HIS A 150 -5.01 1.43 -4.36
CA HIS A 150 -4.57 0.62 -3.22
C HIS A 150 -3.79 1.46 -2.19
N LEU A 151 -2.81 2.24 -2.65
CA LEU A 151 -1.99 3.08 -1.78
C LEU A 151 -2.81 4.11 -0.98
N ASP A 152 -3.94 4.58 -1.52
CA ASP A 152 -4.83 5.54 -0.88
C ASP A 152 -5.87 4.86 0.02
N GLU A 153 -6.47 3.76 -0.45
CA GLU A 153 -7.50 3.03 0.28
C GLU A 153 -6.94 2.42 1.55
N GLU A 154 -5.78 1.79 1.50
CA GLU A 154 -5.17 1.18 2.68
C GLU A 154 -4.86 2.21 3.76
N VAL A 155 -4.27 3.36 3.40
CA VAL A 155 -3.99 4.44 4.35
C VAL A 155 -5.27 4.94 5.00
N ARG A 156 -6.38 5.04 4.24
CA ARG A 156 -7.68 5.41 4.78
C ARG A 156 -8.21 4.36 5.76
N GLU A 157 -8.17 3.08 5.39
CA GLU A 157 -8.63 1.97 6.24
C GLU A 157 -7.80 1.87 7.54
N LEU A 158 -6.51 2.20 7.49
CA LEU A 158 -5.62 2.27 8.66
C LEU A 158 -5.72 3.59 9.43
N GLY A 159 -6.55 4.53 8.96
CA GLY A 159 -6.70 5.87 9.52
C GLY A 159 -7.48 5.87 10.83
N ALA A 160 -7.33 6.94 11.61
CA ALA A 160 -7.88 6.99 12.96
C ALA A 160 -9.39 6.77 13.04
N GLU A 161 -10.13 7.27 12.04
CA GLU A 161 -11.58 7.11 11.96
C GLU A 161 -11.98 5.64 11.84
N GLU A 162 -11.36 4.89 10.91
CA GLU A 162 -11.68 3.47 10.73
C GLU A 162 -11.18 2.64 11.90
N MET A 163 -9.94 2.86 12.36
CA MET A 163 -9.36 2.08 13.46
C MET A 163 -10.16 2.22 14.77
N SER A 164 -10.67 3.42 15.08
CA SER A 164 -11.47 3.66 16.30
C SER A 164 -12.81 2.93 16.34
N LYS A 165 -13.32 2.46 15.19
CA LYS A 165 -14.58 1.68 15.13
C LYS A 165 -14.40 0.24 15.63
N TYR A 166 -13.17 -0.29 15.60
CA TYR A 166 -12.90 -1.72 15.82
C TYR A 166 -11.95 -2.02 16.98
N TRP A 167 -11.17 -1.03 17.40
CA TRP A 167 -10.09 -1.19 18.38
C TRP A 167 -10.19 -0.15 19.48
N SER A 168 -9.90 -0.56 20.71
CA SER A 168 -9.72 0.35 21.83
C SER A 168 -8.32 0.98 21.82
N LEU A 169 -8.13 2.09 22.55
CA LEU A 169 -6.82 2.73 22.70
C LEU A 169 -5.75 1.81 23.29
N GLU A 170 -6.12 0.92 24.22
CA GLU A 170 -5.18 -0.02 24.81
C GLU A 170 -4.72 -1.08 23.81
N GLU A 171 -5.66 -1.61 23.01
CA GLU A 171 -5.35 -2.55 21.93
C GLU A 171 -4.49 -1.88 20.86
N MET A 172 -4.82 -0.65 20.46
CA MET A 172 -4.02 0.11 19.51
C MET A 172 -2.60 0.31 20.00
N ARG A 173 -2.35 0.55 21.29
CA ARG A 173 -0.98 0.70 21.82
C ARG A 173 -0.17 -0.58 21.68
N ARG A 174 -0.82 -1.74 21.80
CA ARG A 174 -0.20 -3.07 21.76
C ARG A 174 -0.21 -3.71 20.36
N MET A 175 -0.86 -3.08 19.39
CA MET A 175 -0.98 -3.61 18.03
C MET A 175 0.41 -3.82 17.41
N PRO A 176 0.65 -4.96 16.73
CA PRO A 176 1.91 -5.23 16.05
C PRO A 176 2.20 -4.17 14.99
N MET A 177 3.47 -3.78 14.87
CA MET A 177 3.99 -2.76 13.97
C MET A 177 5.30 -3.24 13.36
#